data_AF-A0A926GWS9-F1
#
_entry.id   AF-A0A926GWS9-F1
#
_cell.length_a   1.000
_cell.length_b   1.000
_cell.length_c   1.000
_cell.angle_alpha   90.00
_cell.angle_beta   90.00
_cell.angle_gamma   90.00
#
_symmetry.space_group_name_H-M   'P 1'
#
loop_
_entity.id
_entity.type
_entity.pdbx_description
1 polymer ?
#
loop_
_entity_poly.entity_id
_entity_poly.type
_entity_poly.pdbx_seq_one_letter_code
_entity_poly.pdbx_strand_id
1 'polypeptide(L)'
;MLTHHETHRTQNIGWLRAAVLGANDGIVSTASLVVGVAASQSPHGAVILAGVAGLVAGAMSMAAGEYVSVCSQADTERADLAREKRELATDFAGEQKELTQIYIERGLTPGLAAQVAEQLMARDALAAHARDELGITENVARPV
;
A
#
# COMPACT_ATOMS: atom_id res chain seq x y z
N MET A 1 22.82 5.57 26.47
CA MET A 1 22.14 6.29 25.36
C MET A 1 20.66 6.25 25.63
N LEU A 2 20.03 7.41 25.85
CA LEU A 2 18.57 7.51 26.00
C LEU A 2 17.96 7.35 24.60
N THR A 3 17.21 6.27 24.39
CA THR A 3 16.46 6.03 23.16
C THR A 3 15.33 7.06 23.07
N HIS A 4 15.46 8.04 22.19
CA HIS A 4 14.41 9.01 21.92
C HIS A 4 13.31 8.30 21.10
N HIS A 5 12.16 8.02 21.72
CA HIS A 5 11.01 7.46 21.01
C HIS A 5 10.29 8.59 20.27
N GLU A 6 10.57 8.75 18.97
CA GLU A 6 9.75 9.61 18.12
C GLU A 6 8.51 8.84 17.65
N THR A 7 7.34 9.28 18.10
CA THR A 7 6.06 8.79 17.59
C THR A 7 5.74 9.45 16.25
N HIS A 8 6.03 8.76 15.15
CA HIS A 8 5.64 9.19 13.81
C HIS A 8 4.19 8.74 13.51
N ARG A 9 3.29 9.70 13.25
CA ARG A 9 1.87 9.42 12.88
C ARG A 9 1.68 8.97 11.43
N THR A 10 2.76 8.86 10.66
CA THR A 10 2.77 8.54 9.23
C THR A 10 2.15 7.17 8.92
N GLN A 11 2.17 6.24 9.89
CA GLN A 11 1.62 4.90 9.73
C GLN A 11 0.10 4.86 9.48
N ASN A 12 -0.64 5.90 9.87
CA ASN A 12 -2.11 5.93 9.73
C ASN A 12 -2.60 6.67 8.46
N ILE A 13 -1.68 7.12 7.60
CA ILE A 13 -2.05 7.94 6.44
C ILE A 13 -2.87 7.15 5.42
N GLY A 14 -2.58 5.86 5.22
CA GLY A 14 -3.31 5.01 4.26
C GLY A 14 -4.79 4.89 4.60
N TRP A 15 -5.09 4.47 5.84
CA TRP A 15 -6.47 4.37 6.35
C TRP A 15 -7.19 5.72 6.36
N LEU A 16 -6.51 6.78 6.81
CA LEU A 16 -7.11 8.12 6.86
C LEU A 16 -7.47 8.61 5.45
N ARG A 17 -6.59 8.39 4.47
CA ARG A 17 -6.84 8.73 3.06
C ARG A 17 -8.05 7.97 2.53
N ALA A 18 -8.12 6.65 2.75
CA ALA A 18 -9.27 5.85 2.34
C ALA A 18 -10.55 6.37 3.00
N ALA A 19 -10.57 6.56 4.32
CA ALA A 19 -11.73 7.05 5.06
C ALA A 19 -12.23 8.43 4.58
N VAL A 20 -11.32 9.38 4.34
CA VAL A 20 -11.68 10.73 3.87
C VAL A 20 -12.23 10.70 2.44
N LEU A 21 -11.59 9.96 1.53
CA LEU A 21 -12.09 9.81 0.15
C LEU A 21 -13.46 9.14 0.15
N GLY A 22 -13.67 8.12 0.98
CA GLY A 22 -14.95 7.44 1.12
C GLY A 22 -16.06 8.31 1.66
N ALA A 23 -15.77 9.11 2.69
CA ALA A 23 -16.73 10.07 3.23
C ALA A 23 -17.11 11.12 2.19
N ASN A 24 -16.12 11.66 1.47
CA ASN A 24 -16.36 12.65 0.42
C ASN A 24 -17.21 12.07 -0.72
N ASP A 25 -16.83 10.92 -1.25
CA ASP A 25 -17.55 10.27 -2.34
C ASP A 25 -18.96 9.85 -1.90
N GLY A 26 -19.11 9.32 -0.70
CA GLY A 26 -20.41 8.93 -0.13
C GLY A 26 -21.36 10.11 0.01
N ILE A 27 -20.90 11.26 0.52
CA ILE A 27 -21.73 12.47 0.68
C ILE A 27 -22.14 13.01 -0.70
N VAL A 28 -21.17 13.23 -1.59
CA VAL A 28 -21.43 13.88 -2.89
C VAL A 28 -22.30 12.99 -3.77
N SER A 29 -22.00 11.69 -3.87
CA SER A 29 -22.77 10.76 -4.70
C SER A 29 -24.19 10.56 -4.18
N THR A 30 -24.38 10.33 -2.87
CA THR A 30 -25.71 10.12 -2.29
C THR A 30 -26.56 11.38 -2.35
N ALA A 31 -25.99 12.56 -2.07
CA ALA A 31 -26.72 13.82 -2.19
C ALA A 31 -27.13 14.10 -3.64
N SER A 32 -26.22 13.90 -4.60
CA SER A 32 -26.51 14.09 -6.03
C SER A 32 -27.60 13.12 -6.51
N LEU A 33 -27.56 11.86 -6.07
CA LEU A 33 -28.58 10.86 -6.38
C LEU A 33 -29.95 11.26 -5.82
N VAL A 34 -30.01 11.64 -4.54
CA VAL A 34 -31.26 12.06 -3.87
C VAL A 34 -31.85 13.29 -4.55
N VAL A 35 -31.03 14.30 -4.84
CA VAL A 35 -31.47 15.52 -5.54
C VAL A 35 -31.98 15.18 -6.94
N GLY A 36 -31.28 14.33 -7.69
CA GLY A 36 -31.70 13.91 -9.04
C GLY A 36 -33.03 13.16 -9.05
N VAL A 37 -33.23 12.24 -8.12
CA VAL A 37 -34.50 11.48 -7.99
C VAL A 37 -35.63 12.38 -7.47
N ALA A 38 -35.36 13.32 -6.58
CA ALA A 38 -36.37 14.27 -6.13
C ALA A 38 -36.80 15.23 -7.25
N ALA A 39 -35.85 15.69 -8.08
CA ALA A 39 -36.12 16.57 -9.21
C ALA A 39 -37.02 15.93 -10.29
N SER A 40 -37.08 14.59 -10.35
CA SER A 40 -37.97 13.87 -11.27
C SER A 40 -39.43 13.79 -10.79
N GLN A 41 -39.80 14.53 -9.73
CA GLN A 41 -41.14 14.50 -9.10
C GLN A 41 -41.50 13.10 -8.58
N SER A 42 -40.50 12.31 -8.18
CA SER A 42 -40.71 10.97 -7.62
C SER A 42 -41.37 11.05 -6.23
N PRO A 43 -42.20 10.05 -5.85
CA PRO A 43 -42.78 9.99 -4.51
C PRO A 43 -41.70 9.94 -3.42
N HIS A 44 -41.98 10.49 -2.23
CA HIS A 44 -41.02 10.50 -1.12
C HIS A 44 -40.43 9.13 -0.78
N GLY A 45 -41.24 8.06 -0.82
CA GLY A 45 -40.77 6.70 -0.58
C GLY A 45 -39.70 6.25 -1.59
N ALA A 46 -39.81 6.65 -2.86
CA ALA A 46 -38.84 6.34 -3.89
C ALA A 46 -37.51 7.11 -3.69
N VAL A 47 -37.60 8.37 -3.23
CA VAL A 47 -36.41 9.19 -2.91
C VAL A 47 -35.62 8.58 -1.74
N ILE A 48 -36.31 8.18 -0.66
CA ILE A 48 -35.68 7.53 0.50
C ILE A 48 -35.05 6.20 0.09
N LEU A 49 -35.80 5.37 -0.66
CA LEU A 49 -35.30 4.09 -1.15
C LEU A 49 -34.02 4.26 -1.99
N ALA A 50 -34.03 5.21 -2.93
CA ALA A 50 -32.87 5.49 -3.77
C ALA A 50 -31.66 5.97 -2.95
N GLY A 51 -31.86 6.86 -1.97
CA GLY A 51 -30.79 7.33 -1.09
C GLY A 51 -30.17 6.20 -0.25
N VAL A 52 -31.00 5.36 0.38
CA VAL A 52 -30.52 4.22 1.19
C VAL A 52 -29.82 3.19 0.31
N ALA A 53 -30.41 2.84 -0.84
CA ALA A 53 -29.81 1.90 -1.77
C ALA A 53 -28.46 2.41 -2.31
N GLY A 54 -28.38 3.69 -2.68
CA GLY A 54 -27.16 4.32 -3.15
C GLY A 54 -26.05 4.35 -2.09
N LEU A 55 -26.40 4.67 -0.85
CA LEU A 55 -25.45 4.66 0.27
C LEU A 55 -24.91 3.26 0.53
N VAL A 56 -25.78 2.24 0.60
CA VAL A 56 -25.37 0.86 0.82
C VAL A 56 -24.50 0.35 -0.34
N ALA A 57 -24.93 0.58 -1.58
CA ALA A 57 -24.17 0.17 -2.76
C ALA A 57 -22.80 0.87 -2.84
N GLY A 58 -22.74 2.17 -2.55
CA GLY A 58 -21.50 2.94 -2.51
C GLY A 58 -20.53 2.44 -1.45
N ALA A 59 -21.01 2.22 -0.22
CA ALA A 59 -20.20 1.69 0.87
C ALA A 59 -19.65 0.29 0.56
N MET A 60 -20.49 -0.61 0.03
CA MET A 60 -20.06 -1.96 -0.36
C MET A 60 -19.03 -1.95 -1.50
N SER A 61 -19.26 -1.12 -2.53
CA SER A 61 -18.33 -0.98 -3.66
C SER A 61 -16.96 -0.51 -3.19
N MET A 62 -16.92 0.50 -2.31
CA MET A 62 -15.68 1.03 -1.79
C MET A 62 -14.95 0.02 -0.89
N ALA A 63 -15.67 -0.67 0.00
CA ALA A 63 -15.08 -1.70 0.85
C ALA A 63 -14.51 -2.86 0.02
N ALA A 64 -15.25 -3.33 -0.98
CA ALA A 64 -14.79 -4.37 -1.89
C ALA A 64 -13.57 -3.90 -2.71
N GLY A 65 -13.59 -2.67 -3.20
CA GLY A 65 -12.48 -2.08 -3.95
C GLY A 65 -11.19 -2.01 -3.13
N GLU A 66 -11.27 -1.53 -1.89
CA GLU A 66 -10.10 -1.48 -0.99
C GLU A 66 -9.60 -2.89 -0.65
N TYR A 67 -10.50 -3.83 -0.37
CA TYR A 67 -10.13 -5.23 -0.11
C TYR A 67 -9.38 -5.85 -1.29
N VAL A 68 -9.91 -5.70 -2.52
CA VAL A 68 -9.28 -6.23 -3.73
C VAL A 68 -7.94 -5.53 -4.00
N SER A 69 -7.85 -4.23 -3.75
CA SER A 69 -6.61 -3.46 -3.90
C SER A 69 -5.52 -3.98 -2.95
N VAL A 70 -5.84 -4.16 -1.67
CA VAL A 70 -4.92 -4.69 -0.65
C VAL A 70 -4.51 -6.13 -0.98
N CYS A 71 -5.43 -6.97 -1.45
CA CYS A 71 -5.10 -8.33 -1.87
C CYS A 71 -4.16 -8.34 -3.09
N SER A 72 -4.43 -7.49 -4.09
CA SER A 72 -3.60 -7.38 -5.29
C SER A 72 -2.18 -6.92 -4.95
N GLN A 73 -2.05 -5.94 -4.05
CA GLN A 73 -0.75 -5.51 -3.54
C GLN A 73 -0.02 -6.66 -2.82
N ALA A 74 -0.69 -7.37 -1.91
CA ALA A 74 -0.10 -8.49 -1.19
C ALA A 74 0.36 -9.62 -2.12
N ASP A 75 -0.40 -9.92 -3.17
CA ASP A 75 -0.03 -10.94 -4.15
C ASP A 75 1.14 -10.50 -5.03
N THR A 76 1.25 -9.21 -5.35
CA THR A 76 2.39 -8.63 -6.06
C THR A 76 3.65 -8.71 -5.21
N GLU A 77 3.58 -8.26 -3.95
CA GLU A 77 4.69 -8.34 -2.98
C GLU A 77 5.18 -9.78 -2.81
N ARG A 78 4.27 -10.76 -2.73
CA ARG A 78 4.63 -12.19 -2.66
C ARG A 78 5.32 -12.69 -3.92
N ALA A 79 4.85 -12.26 -5.09
CA ALA A 79 5.44 -12.66 -6.37
C ALA A 79 6.87 -12.12 -6.50
N ASP A 80 7.09 -10.86 -6.12
CA ASP A 80 8.40 -10.22 -6.15
C ASP A 80 9.35 -10.87 -5.15
N LEU A 81 8.92 -11.12 -3.90
CA LEU A 81 9.73 -11.86 -2.92
C LEU A 81 10.09 -13.28 -3.38
N ALA A 82 9.17 -13.96 -4.08
CA ALA A 82 9.44 -15.27 -4.64
C ALA A 82 10.43 -15.22 -5.81
N ARG A 83 10.45 -14.11 -6.55
CA ARG A 83 11.40 -13.86 -7.64
C ARG A 83 12.78 -13.56 -7.09
N GLU A 84 12.87 -12.62 -6.15
CA GLU A 84 14.09 -12.24 -5.44
C GLU A 84 14.79 -13.45 -4.81
N LYS A 85 14.00 -14.31 -4.14
CA LYS A 85 14.52 -15.54 -3.55
C LYS A 85 15.13 -16.50 -4.58
N ARG A 86 14.62 -16.51 -5.82
CA ARG A 86 15.21 -17.30 -6.92
C ARG A 86 16.49 -16.64 -7.42
N GLU A 87 16.47 -15.33 -7.63
CA GLU A 87 17.61 -14.53 -8.07
C GLU A 87 18.80 -14.69 -7.10
N LEU A 88 18.58 -14.51 -5.79
CA LEU A 88 19.59 -14.78 -4.75
C LEU A 88 20.14 -16.21 -4.75
N ALA A 89 19.34 -17.20 -5.15
CA ALA A 89 19.77 -18.59 -5.24
C ALA A 89 20.57 -18.89 -6.52
N THR A 90 20.31 -18.16 -7.60
CA THR A 90 20.92 -18.40 -8.92
C THR A 90 22.12 -17.50 -9.22
N ASP A 91 22.13 -16.26 -8.71
CA ASP A 91 23.18 -15.27 -8.96
C ASP A 91 23.40 -14.34 -7.76
N PHE A 92 23.82 -14.90 -6.63
CA PHE A 92 24.10 -14.13 -5.41
C PHE A 92 25.14 -13.00 -5.62
N ALA A 93 26.11 -13.20 -6.53
CA ALA A 93 27.13 -12.20 -6.82
C ALA A 93 26.60 -11.05 -7.70
N GLY A 94 25.61 -11.33 -8.56
CA GLY A 94 24.82 -10.32 -9.26
C GLY A 94 24.03 -9.47 -8.29
N GLU A 95 23.25 -10.11 -7.42
CA GLU A 95 22.42 -9.42 -6.40
C GLU A 95 23.25 -8.53 -5.48
N GLN A 96 24.43 -8.98 -5.05
CA GLN A 96 25.33 -8.16 -4.24
C GLN A 96 25.77 -6.88 -4.97
N LYS A 97 26.01 -6.96 -6.29
CA LYS A 97 26.38 -5.78 -7.10
C LYS A 97 25.19 -4.85 -7.28
N GLU A 98 24.00 -5.39 -7.45
CA GLU A 98 22.76 -4.63 -7.55
C GLU A 98 22.50 -3.85 -6.27
N LEU A 99 22.53 -4.51 -5.11
CA LEU A 99 22.36 -3.83 -3.83
C LEU A 99 23.46 -2.78 -3.58
N THR A 100 24.71 -3.09 -3.95
CA THR A 100 25.80 -2.11 -3.91
C THR A 100 25.49 -0.88 -4.74
N GLN A 101 24.98 -1.06 -5.95
CA GLN A 101 24.62 0.02 -6.86
C GLN A 101 23.47 0.88 -6.29
N ILE A 102 22.44 0.26 -5.72
CA ILE A 102 21.36 0.97 -5.01
C ILE A 102 21.93 1.90 -3.92
N TYR A 103 22.90 1.42 -3.15
CA TYR A 103 23.54 2.21 -2.10
C TYR A 103 24.44 3.33 -2.63
N ILE A 104 25.09 3.12 -3.79
CA ILE A 104 25.84 4.18 -4.48
C ILE A 104 24.89 5.29 -4.94
N GLU A 105 23.75 4.93 -5.54
CA GLU A 105 22.74 5.89 -6.02
C GLU A 105 22.11 6.69 -4.86
N ARG A 106 22.01 6.08 -3.68
CA ARG A 106 21.60 6.74 -2.44
C ARG A 106 22.69 7.65 -1.83
N GLY A 107 23.89 7.66 -2.41
CA GLY A 107 24.96 8.60 -2.06
C GLY A 107 26.14 8.01 -1.28
N LEU A 108 26.22 6.69 -1.12
CA LEU A 108 27.41 6.06 -0.51
C LEU A 108 28.57 6.01 -1.52
N THR A 109 29.80 6.11 -1.00
CA THR A 109 30.98 5.84 -1.84
C THR A 109 31.01 4.35 -2.23
N PRO A 110 31.58 3.98 -3.39
CA PRO A 110 31.55 2.59 -3.86
C PRO A 110 32.11 1.58 -2.85
N GLY A 111 33.21 1.93 -2.16
CA GLY A 111 33.80 1.06 -1.16
C GLY A 111 32.94 0.88 0.09
N LEU A 112 32.20 1.91 0.51
CA LEU A 112 31.28 1.82 1.63
C LEU A 112 29.99 1.09 1.23
N ALA A 113 29.45 1.36 0.05
CA ALA A 113 28.27 0.69 -0.48
C ALA A 113 28.45 -0.83 -0.58
N ALA A 114 29.62 -1.28 -1.05
CA ALA A 114 29.95 -2.70 -1.12
C ALA A 114 29.97 -3.36 0.28
N GLN A 115 30.57 -2.69 1.27
CA GLN A 115 30.59 -3.17 2.65
C GLN A 115 29.19 -3.23 3.28
N VAL A 116 28.34 -2.24 2.98
CA VAL A 116 26.96 -2.21 3.45
C VAL A 116 26.17 -3.37 2.84
N ALA A 117 26.24 -3.55 1.52
CA ALA A 117 25.58 -4.65 0.83
C ALA A 117 26.02 -6.02 1.37
N GLU A 118 27.34 -6.24 1.52
CA GLU A 118 27.89 -7.47 2.09
C GLU A 118 27.36 -7.75 3.51
N GLN A 119 27.42 -6.76 4.41
CA GLN A 119 27.00 -6.96 5.80
C GLN A 119 25.50 -7.17 5.94
N LEU A 120 24.68 -6.47 5.14
CA LEU A 120 23.23 -6.64 5.16
C LEU A 120 22.82 -7.99 4.58
N MET A 121 23.42 -8.41 3.46
CA MET A 121 23.14 -9.71 2.85
C MET A 121 23.62 -10.88 3.71
N ALA A 122 24.74 -10.73 4.43
CA ALA A 122 25.23 -11.74 5.37
C ALA A 122 24.26 -11.97 6.54
N ARG A 123 23.52 -10.94 6.95
CA ARG A 123 22.48 -11.06 7.98
C ARG A 123 21.21 -11.66 7.43
N ASP A 124 20.67 -11.06 6.36
CA ASP A 124 19.45 -11.50 5.68
C ASP A 124 19.36 -10.83 4.30
N ALA A 125 19.84 -11.51 3.26
CA ALA A 125 19.83 -11.01 1.89
C ALA A 125 18.41 -10.75 1.37
N LEU A 126 17.46 -11.64 1.66
CA LEU A 126 16.10 -11.47 1.19
C LEU A 126 15.44 -10.26 1.85
N ALA A 127 15.64 -10.06 3.16
CA ALA A 127 15.11 -8.88 3.84
C ALA A 127 15.79 -7.58 3.40
N ALA A 128 17.10 -7.62 3.08
CA ALA A 128 17.84 -6.48 2.55
C ALA A 128 17.27 -6.04 1.20
N HIS A 129 17.16 -6.95 0.23
CA HIS A 129 16.57 -6.65 -1.09
C HIS A 129 15.09 -6.29 -0.99
N ALA A 130 14.30 -7.02 -0.19
CA ALA A 130 12.90 -6.69 0.03
C ALA A 130 12.71 -5.23 0.46
N ARG A 131 13.54 -4.75 1.39
CA ARG A 131 13.46 -3.38 1.89
C ARG A 131 14.05 -2.35 0.95
N ASP A 132 15.27 -2.62 0.46
CA ASP A 132 16.08 -1.60 -0.21
C ASP A 132 15.89 -1.56 -1.72
N GLU A 133 15.47 -2.65 -2.32
CA GLU A 133 15.15 -2.73 -3.75
C GLU A 133 13.63 -2.68 -3.98
N LEU A 134 12.89 -3.59 -3.35
CA LEU A 134 11.45 -3.76 -3.59
C LEU A 134 10.58 -2.76 -2.80
N GLY A 135 11.14 -2.06 -1.81
CA GLY A 135 10.39 -1.14 -0.94
C GLY A 135 9.38 -1.83 -0.01
N ILE A 136 9.44 -3.15 0.11
CA ILE A 136 8.60 -3.98 0.97
C ILE A 136 9.14 -3.88 2.40
N THR A 137 8.36 -3.27 3.28
CA THR A 137 8.67 -3.14 4.71
C THR A 137 7.74 -4.02 5.54
N GLU A 138 8.03 -4.22 6.83
CA GLU A 138 7.33 -5.16 7.72
C GLU A 138 5.79 -5.00 7.78
N ASN A 139 5.25 -3.86 7.33
CA ASN A 139 3.82 -3.65 7.09
C ASN A 139 3.39 -4.21 5.73
N VAL A 140 3.45 -5.54 5.59
CA VAL A 140 2.86 -6.25 4.44
C VAL A 140 1.38 -5.91 4.35
N ALA A 141 0.91 -5.58 3.15
CA ALA A 141 -0.50 -5.32 2.91
C ALA A 141 -1.33 -6.55 3.35
N ARG A 142 -2.19 -6.38 4.34
CA ARG A 142 -3.05 -7.45 4.86
C ARG A 142 -4.51 -7.04 4.76
N PRO A 143 -5.36 -7.82 4.09
CA PRO A 143 -6.79 -7.63 4.20
C PRO A 143 -7.21 -7.88 5.66
N VAL A 144 -8.08 -7.02 6.18
CA VAL A 144 -8.71 -7.17 7.51
C VAL A 144 -10.07 -7.84 7.40
#